data_AF-A0A6N3C0R5-F1
#
_entry.id   AF-A0A6N3C0R5-F1
#
_cell.length_a   1.000
_cell.length_b   1.000
_cell.length_c   1.000
_cell.angle_alpha   90.00
_cell.angle_beta   90.00
_cell.angle_gamma   90.00
#
_symmetry.space_group_name_H-M   'P 1'
#
loop_
_entity.id
_entity.type
_entity.pdbx_description
1 polymer ?
#
loop_
_entity_poly.entity_id
_entity_poly.type
_entity_poly.pdbx_seq_one_letter_code
_entity_poly.pdbx_strand_id
1 'polypeptide(L)'
;MKKEKLQDERVLSQKRKIGSDAFQILFLGLFLSIIIQSYIFDAKFSQYAVEMILLIVGSLYVIVRNIMVGNNLFSSDKVNKKSIIINSIICGIIVTTINVTLNYINFRGLFINNMSDMVLASLITFVCSSAFTFIVLELLYIVNKKKQIQIEKELEEDE
;
A
#
# COMPACT_ATOMS: atom_id res chain seq x y z
N MET A 1 -25.28 26.36 -27.99
CA MET A 1 -24.63 25.05 -27.72
C MET A 1 -23.15 25.28 -27.41
N LYS A 2 -22.68 24.92 -26.22
CA LYS A 2 -21.24 24.87 -25.93
C LYS A 2 -20.64 23.80 -26.86
N LYS A 3 -19.64 24.18 -27.68
CA LYS A 3 -18.83 23.21 -28.41
C LYS A 3 -18.04 22.42 -27.39
N GLU A 4 -18.51 21.24 -27.02
CA GLU A 4 -17.66 20.28 -26.31
C GLU A 4 -16.46 19.97 -27.20
N LYS A 5 -15.26 20.30 -26.72
CA LYS A 5 -14.04 19.86 -27.38
C LYS A 5 -14.01 18.35 -27.23
N LEU A 6 -14.29 17.63 -28.32
CA LEU A 6 -14.01 16.20 -28.44
C LEU A 6 -12.54 15.99 -28.09
N GLN A 7 -12.29 15.53 -26.88
CA GLN A 7 -10.95 15.31 -26.36
C GLN A 7 -10.62 13.84 -26.60
N ASP A 8 -9.53 13.58 -27.33
CA ASP A 8 -9.13 12.22 -27.68
C ASP A 8 -8.85 11.40 -26.40
N GLU A 9 -9.58 10.31 -26.22
CA GLU A 9 -9.45 9.38 -25.09
C GLU A 9 -8.03 8.79 -24.99
N ARG A 10 -7.33 8.62 -26.12
CA ARG A 10 -5.94 8.17 -26.14
C ARG A 10 -5.02 9.20 -25.50
N VAL A 11 -5.22 10.47 -25.82
CA VAL A 11 -4.44 11.57 -25.21
C VAL A 11 -4.75 11.69 -23.73
N LEU A 12 -6.02 11.54 -23.33
CA LEU A 12 -6.43 11.58 -21.93
C LEU A 12 -5.85 10.41 -21.12
N SER A 13 -5.90 9.19 -21.65
CA SER A 13 -5.36 8.00 -20.99
C SER A 13 -3.84 8.08 -20.82
N GLN A 14 -3.11 8.55 -21.82
CA GLN A 14 -1.67 8.79 -21.71
C GLN A 14 -1.33 9.83 -20.65
N LYS A 15 -2.07 10.95 -20.60
CA LYS A 15 -1.88 11.98 -19.55
C LYS A 15 -2.11 11.43 -18.14
N ARG A 16 -3.17 10.63 -17.96
CA ARG A 16 -3.45 9.97 -16.67
C ARG A 16 -2.34 8.99 -16.28
N LYS A 17 -1.84 8.21 -17.24
CA LYS A 17 -0.72 7.29 -17.01
C LYS A 17 0.55 8.02 -16.58
N ILE A 18 0.94 9.09 -17.28
CA ILE A 18 2.11 9.91 -16.90
C ILE A 18 1.96 10.46 -15.48
N GLY A 19 0.77 10.98 -15.12
CA GLY A 19 0.49 11.44 -13.77
C GLY A 19 0.59 10.35 -12.71
N SER A 20 0.08 9.14 -13.02
CA SER A 20 0.21 7.96 -12.15
C SER A 20 1.66 7.52 -11.97
N ASP A 21 2.43 7.47 -13.06
CA ASP A 21 3.84 7.06 -13.03
C ASP A 21 4.67 8.08 -12.21
N ALA A 22 4.43 9.38 -12.41
CA ALA A 22 5.07 10.43 -11.61
C ALA A 22 4.70 10.33 -10.12
N PHE A 23 3.43 10.06 -9.81
CA PHE A 23 2.98 9.84 -8.44
C PHE A 23 3.69 8.63 -7.81
N GLN A 24 3.79 7.50 -8.52
CA GLN A 24 4.48 6.30 -8.05
C GLN A 24 5.97 6.56 -7.77
N ILE A 25 6.66 7.30 -8.65
CA ILE A 25 8.06 7.67 -8.45
C ILE A 25 8.23 8.53 -7.19
N LEU A 26 7.38 9.54 -7.01
CA LEU A 26 7.39 10.38 -5.81
C LEU A 26 7.10 9.57 -4.55
N PHE A 27 6.14 8.64 -4.62
CA PHE A 27 5.79 7.76 -3.50
C PHE A 27 6.94 6.85 -3.10
N LEU A 28 7.60 6.24 -4.08
CA LEU A 28 8.77 5.40 -3.86
C LEU A 28 9.94 6.24 -3.31
N GLY A 29 10.13 7.46 -3.81
CA GLY A 29 11.13 8.39 -3.31
C GLY A 29 10.91 8.78 -1.85
N LEU A 30 9.66 9.07 -1.45
CA LEU A 30 9.29 9.33 -0.05
C LEU A 30 9.57 8.12 0.83
N PHE A 31 9.17 6.93 0.39
CA PHE A 31 9.41 5.69 1.11
C PHE A 31 10.91 5.43 1.33
N LEU A 32 11.73 5.58 0.28
CA LEU A 32 13.18 5.43 0.37
C LEU A 32 13.81 6.52 1.24
N SER A 33 13.33 7.76 1.17
CA SER A 33 13.79 8.86 2.02
C SER A 33 13.62 8.52 3.50
N ILE A 34 12.46 7.99 3.90
CA ILE A 34 12.18 7.58 5.27
C ILE A 34 13.15 6.47 5.71
N ILE A 35 13.37 5.46 4.86
CA ILE A 35 14.33 4.37 5.14
C ILE A 35 15.74 4.93 5.34
N ILE A 36 16.21 5.81 4.46
CA ILE A 36 17.55 6.39 4.54
C ILE A 36 17.70 7.25 5.80
N GLN A 37 16.75 8.16 6.05
CA GLN A 37 16.80 9.03 7.22
C GLN A 37 16.74 8.22 8.52
N SER A 38 15.83 7.27 8.61
CA SER A 38 15.65 6.46 9.82
C SER A 38 16.83 5.51 10.09
N TYR A 39 17.47 4.95 9.06
CA TYR A 39 18.42 3.85 9.25
C TYR A 39 19.88 4.16 8.89
N ILE A 40 20.11 5.05 7.92
CA ILE A 40 21.48 5.45 7.54
C ILE A 40 21.90 6.67 8.37
N PHE A 41 21.00 7.61 8.61
CA PHE A 41 21.30 8.84 9.35
C PHE A 41 20.94 8.80 10.84
N ASP A 42 20.33 7.71 11.32
CA ASP A 42 19.85 7.59 12.70
C ASP A 42 19.01 8.81 13.14
N ALA A 43 18.22 9.33 12.19
CA ALA A 43 17.45 10.54 12.38
C ALA A 43 16.30 10.30 13.37
N LYS A 44 15.99 11.30 14.20
CA LYS A 44 14.82 11.24 15.09
C LYS A 44 13.54 11.26 14.26
N PHE A 45 12.49 10.58 14.73
CA PHE A 45 11.18 10.53 14.06
C PHE A 45 10.67 11.90 13.61
N SER A 46 10.87 12.95 14.41
CA SER A 46 10.45 14.32 14.06
C SER A 46 11.05 14.85 12.76
N GLN A 47 12.19 14.32 12.31
CA GLN A 47 12.87 14.77 11.09
C GLN A 47 12.25 14.20 9.82
N TYR A 48 11.70 12.98 9.86
CA TYR A 48 11.04 12.32 8.71
C TYR A 48 9.51 12.13 8.90
N ALA A 49 8.95 12.72 9.96
CA ALA A 49 7.52 12.58 10.28
C ALA A 49 6.62 13.13 9.17
N VAL A 50 7.04 14.22 8.51
CA VAL A 50 6.26 14.85 7.45
C VAL A 50 6.18 13.92 6.23
N GLU A 51 7.29 13.30 5.83
CA GLU A 51 7.35 12.32 4.75
C GLU A 51 6.47 11.11 5.06
N MET A 52 6.51 10.61 6.31
CA MET A 52 5.63 9.53 6.76
C MET A 52 4.15 9.91 6.67
N ILE A 53 3.79 11.11 7.14
CA ILE A 53 2.41 11.61 7.07
C ILE A 53 1.95 11.74 5.61
N LEU A 54 2.78 12.32 4.73
CA LEU A 54 2.46 12.46 3.31
C LEU A 54 2.26 11.10 2.63
N LEU A 55 3.11 10.13 2.95
CA LEU A 55 2.98 8.77 2.44
C LEU A 55 1.67 8.11 2.93
N ILE A 56 1.31 8.26 4.20
CA ILE A 56 0.06 7.69 4.73
C ILE A 56 -1.16 8.39 4.13
N VAL A 57 -1.21 9.73 4.22
CA VAL A 57 -2.36 10.53 3.76
C VAL A 57 -2.56 10.39 2.25
N GLY A 58 -1.49 10.42 1.46
CA GLY A 58 -1.54 10.22 0.02
C GLY A 58 -2.09 8.84 -0.35
N SER A 59 -1.66 7.79 0.36
CA SER A 59 -2.14 6.42 0.14
C SER A 59 -3.63 6.31 0.42
N LEU A 60 -4.05 6.82 1.59
CA LEU A 60 -5.44 6.80 2.03
C LEU A 60 -6.34 7.60 1.08
N TYR A 61 -5.91 8.79 0.65
CA TYR A 61 -6.67 9.60 -0.29
C TYR A 61 -6.93 8.85 -1.60
N VAL A 62 -5.90 8.23 -2.19
CA VAL A 62 -6.05 7.46 -3.42
C VAL A 62 -6.98 6.27 -3.22
N ILE A 63 -6.82 5.52 -2.12
CA ILE A 63 -7.68 4.36 -1.82
C ILE A 63 -9.14 4.79 -1.68
N VAL A 64 -9.41 5.76 -0.81
CA VAL A 64 -10.77 6.25 -0.52
C VAL A 64 -11.41 6.81 -1.78
N ARG A 65 -10.68 7.61 -2.58
CA ARG A 65 -11.21 8.20 -3.80
C ARG A 65 -11.57 7.15 -4.85
N ASN A 66 -10.79 6.08 -4.97
CA ASN A 66 -11.13 4.97 -5.86
C ASN A 66 -12.40 4.25 -5.41
N ILE A 67 -12.52 3.95 -4.11
CA ILE A 67 -13.75 3.33 -3.54
C ILE A 67 -14.98 4.21 -3.77
N MET A 68 -14.87 5.51 -3.52
CA MET A 68 -15.99 6.46 -3.66
C MET A 68 -16.52 6.55 -5.09
N VAL A 69 -15.64 6.42 -6.09
CA VAL A 69 -16.00 6.48 -7.52
C VAL A 69 -16.37 5.10 -8.06
N GLY A 70 -16.19 4.02 -7.28
CA GLY A 70 -16.45 2.64 -7.72
C GLY A 70 -15.32 2.03 -8.54
N ASN A 71 -14.16 2.69 -8.64
CA ASN A 71 -13.01 2.15 -9.36
C ASN A 71 -12.53 0.87 -8.69
N ASN A 72 -12.25 -0.16 -9.50
CA ASN A 72 -11.70 -1.40 -8.98
C ASN A 72 -10.26 -1.22 -8.51
N LEU A 73 -10.02 -1.29 -7.20
CA LEU A 73 -8.68 -1.23 -6.61
C LEU A 73 -7.82 -2.46 -6.91
N PHE A 74 -8.46 -3.58 -7.22
CA PHE A 74 -7.81 -4.84 -7.46
C PHE A 74 -8.02 -5.12 -8.95
N SER A 75 -7.00 -4.89 -9.78
CA SER A 75 -6.99 -4.74 -11.25
C SER A 75 -7.73 -5.77 -12.13
N SER A 76 -8.51 -6.68 -11.57
CA SER A 76 -9.33 -7.72 -12.21
C SER A 76 -10.69 -7.82 -11.52
N ASP A 77 -11.78 -7.92 -12.29
CA ASP A 77 -13.12 -8.21 -11.76
C ASP A 77 -13.21 -9.59 -11.08
N LYS A 78 -12.26 -10.47 -11.42
CA LYS A 78 -11.99 -11.72 -10.72
C LYS A 78 -10.79 -11.53 -9.82
N VAL A 79 -10.95 -10.74 -8.75
CA VAL A 79 -9.99 -10.77 -7.63
C VAL A 79 -10.07 -12.16 -7.03
N ASN A 80 -9.15 -13.01 -7.43
CA ASN A 80 -9.08 -14.33 -6.82
C ASN A 80 -8.59 -14.12 -5.38
N LYS A 81 -9.27 -14.69 -4.38
CA LYS A 81 -8.83 -14.61 -2.95
C LYS A 81 -7.35 -14.95 -2.76
N LYS A 82 -6.82 -15.79 -3.67
CA LYS A 82 -5.39 -16.09 -3.80
C LYS A 82 -4.49 -14.85 -3.92
N SER A 83 -4.89 -13.80 -4.64
CA SER A 83 -4.09 -12.58 -4.79
C SER A 83 -3.98 -11.79 -3.48
N ILE A 84 -5.06 -11.71 -2.71
CA ILE A 84 -5.07 -11.08 -1.37
C ILE A 84 -4.09 -11.82 -0.45
N ILE A 85 -4.16 -13.15 -0.44
CA ILE A 85 -3.26 -14.00 0.36
C ILE A 85 -1.80 -13.80 -0.07
N ILE A 86 -1.50 -13.87 -1.37
CA ILE A 86 -0.13 -13.68 -1.88
C ILE A 86 0.42 -12.30 -1.48
N ASN A 87 -0.37 -11.23 -1.66
CA ASN A 87 0.06 -9.88 -1.29
C ASN A 87 0.29 -9.74 0.22
N SER A 88 -0.53 -10.39 1.06
CA SER A 88 -0.33 -10.39 2.51
C SER A 88 0.97 -11.09 2.93
N ILE A 89 1.30 -12.22 2.29
CA ILE A 89 2.55 -12.95 2.54
C ILE A 89 3.76 -12.14 2.09
N ILE A 90 3.71 -11.54 0.89
CA ILE A 90 4.79 -10.68 0.37
C ILE A 90 5.03 -9.52 1.33
N CYS A 91 3.97 -8.85 1.80
CA CYS A 91 4.08 -7.78 2.79
C CYS A 91 4.72 -8.27 4.08
N GLY A 92 4.30 -9.43 4.60
CA GLY A 92 4.88 -10.02 5.79
C GLY A 92 6.37 -10.33 5.65
N ILE A 93 6.80 -10.86 4.50
CA ILE A 93 8.23 -11.11 4.21
C ILE A 93 9.01 -9.80 4.24
N ILE A 94 8.50 -8.74 3.58
CA ILE A 94 9.16 -7.43 3.54
C ILE A 94 9.30 -6.85 4.96
N VAL A 95 8.21 -6.81 5.72
CA VAL A 95 8.19 -6.27 7.10
C VAL A 95 9.13 -7.04 8.00
N THR A 96 9.13 -8.38 7.90
CA THR A 96 10.01 -9.24 8.69
C THR A 96 11.47 -9.02 8.33
N THR A 97 11.78 -8.93 7.04
CA THR A 97 13.16 -8.68 6.57
C THR A 97 13.68 -7.36 7.13
N ILE A 98 12.88 -6.29 7.02
CA ILE A 98 13.23 -4.98 7.59
C ILE A 98 13.46 -5.11 9.11
N ASN A 99 12.49 -5.65 9.86
CA ASN A 99 12.62 -5.77 11.32
C ASN A 99 13.83 -6.60 11.77
N VAL A 100 14.08 -7.73 11.09
CA VAL A 100 15.23 -8.60 11.38
C VAL A 100 16.54 -7.86 11.16
N THR A 101 16.69 -7.15 10.04
CA THR A 101 17.88 -6.35 9.75
C THR A 101 18.11 -5.29 10.82
N LEU A 102 17.04 -4.61 11.26
CA LEU A 102 17.14 -3.55 12.26
C LEU A 102 17.48 -4.06 13.65
N ASN A 103 16.82 -5.14 14.08
CA ASN A 103 17.11 -5.75 15.36
C ASN A 103 18.55 -6.28 15.40
N TYR A 104 19.05 -6.81 14.29
CA TYR A 104 20.44 -7.24 14.18
C TYR A 104 21.44 -6.08 14.30
N ILE A 105 21.17 -4.94 13.65
CA ILE A 105 22.05 -3.75 13.74
C ILE A 105 22.05 -3.18 15.17
N ASN A 106 20.87 -2.99 15.76
CA ASN A 106 20.73 -2.29 17.05
C ASN A 106 21.10 -3.16 18.26
N PHE A 107 20.87 -4.48 18.19
CA PHE A 107 21.04 -5.39 19.34
C PHE A 107 22.02 -6.52 19.04
N ARG A 108 23.00 -6.26 18.17
CA ARG A 108 23.98 -7.26 17.71
C ARG A 108 24.59 -8.08 18.86
N GLY A 109 24.91 -7.45 19.99
CA GLY A 109 25.49 -8.11 21.17
C GLY A 109 24.55 -9.09 21.89
N LEU A 110 23.24 -8.81 21.93
CA LEU A 110 22.24 -9.68 22.56
C LEU A 110 21.96 -10.93 21.71
N PHE A 111 21.96 -10.77 20.38
CA PHE A 111 21.59 -11.84 19.46
C PHE A 111 22.73 -12.80 19.09
N ILE A 112 24.00 -12.45 19.37
CA ILE A 112 25.13 -13.37 19.18
C ILE A 112 24.99 -14.62 20.07
N ASN A 113 24.41 -14.50 21.26
CA ASN A 113 24.26 -15.62 22.20
C ASN A 113 22.92 -16.37 22.03
N ASN A 114 21.87 -15.70 21.56
CA ASN A 114 20.51 -16.26 21.49
C ASN A 114 19.90 -16.16 20.09
N MET A 115 20.50 -16.84 19.10
CA MET A 115 19.97 -16.90 17.73
C MET A 115 18.54 -17.48 17.66
N SER A 116 18.17 -18.36 18.59
CA SER A 116 16.82 -18.92 18.69
C SER A 116 15.75 -17.85 18.91
N ASP A 117 16.03 -16.87 19.76
CA ASP A 117 15.09 -15.82 20.13
C ASP A 117 14.85 -14.86 18.95
N MET A 118 15.90 -14.61 18.16
CA MET A 118 15.82 -13.81 16.93
C MET A 118 14.93 -14.49 15.88
N VAL A 119 15.10 -15.80 15.68
CA VAL A 119 14.28 -16.58 14.75
C VAL A 119 12.82 -16.59 15.21
N LEU A 120 12.57 -16.82 16.50
CA LEU A 120 11.22 -16.82 17.05
C LEU A 120 10.54 -15.45 16.90
N ALA A 121 11.24 -14.36 17.24
CA ALA A 121 10.73 -13.01 17.06
C ALA A 121 10.44 -12.68 15.59
N SER A 122 11.28 -13.13 14.66
CA SER A 122 11.05 -12.95 13.21
C SER A 122 9.82 -13.69 12.74
N LEU A 123 9.57 -14.91 13.25
CA LEU A 123 8.44 -15.74 12.86
C LEU A 123 7.13 -15.17 13.39
N ILE A 124 7.12 -14.68 14.64
CA ILE A 124 5.99 -13.95 15.22
C ILE A 124 5.70 -12.68 14.41
N THR A 125 6.74 -11.89 14.10
CA THR A 125 6.60 -10.66 13.29
C THR A 125 6.02 -10.97 11.92
N PHE A 126 6.49 -12.03 11.26
CA PHE A 126 5.98 -12.50 9.97
C PHE A 126 4.49 -12.87 10.03
N VAL A 127 4.10 -13.68 11.02
CA VAL A 127 2.70 -14.12 11.17
C VAL A 127 1.81 -12.93 11.49
N CYS A 128 2.19 -12.07 12.43
CA CYS A 128 1.40 -10.89 12.80
C CYS A 128 1.25 -9.90 11.63
N SER A 129 2.34 -9.58 10.93
CA SER A 129 2.30 -8.66 9.80
C SER A 129 1.50 -9.21 8.61
N SER A 130 1.66 -10.50 8.29
CA SER A 130 0.87 -11.15 7.24
C SER A 130 -0.62 -11.19 7.58
N ALA A 131 -0.96 -11.59 8.81
CA ALA A 131 -2.35 -11.67 9.27
C ALA A 131 -3.01 -10.28 9.28
N PHE A 132 -2.31 -9.26 9.79
CA PHE A 132 -2.80 -7.89 9.79
C PHE A 132 -3.05 -7.39 8.36
N THR A 133 -2.09 -7.60 7.46
CA THR A 133 -2.22 -7.17 6.06
C THR A 133 -3.36 -7.90 5.36
N PHE A 134 -3.54 -9.19 5.62
CA PHE A 134 -4.66 -9.97 5.10
C PHE A 134 -6.01 -9.37 5.52
N ILE A 135 -6.17 -9.06 6.82
CA ILE A 135 -7.39 -8.43 7.35
C ILE A 135 -7.67 -7.09 6.66
N VAL A 136 -6.65 -6.23 6.54
CA VAL A 136 -6.81 -4.92 5.90
C VAL A 136 -7.22 -5.06 4.42
N LEU A 137 -6.56 -5.94 3.67
CA LEU A 137 -6.87 -6.16 2.26
C LEU A 137 -8.26 -6.77 2.05
N GLU A 138 -8.68 -7.71 2.91
CA GLU A 138 -10.02 -8.30 2.85
C GLU A 138 -11.10 -7.26 3.17
N LEU A 139 -10.88 -6.40 4.17
CA LEU A 139 -11.80 -5.28 4.46
C LEU A 139 -11.91 -4.33 3.28
N LEU A 140 -10.79 -3.95 2.65
CA LEU A 140 -10.79 -3.11 1.46
C LEU A 140 -11.54 -3.77 0.29
N TYR A 141 -11.35 -5.07 0.10
CA TYR A 141 -12.08 -5.83 -0.93
C TYR A 141 -13.59 -5.82 -0.71
N ILE A 142 -14.04 -6.08 0.53
CA ILE A 142 -15.47 -6.07 0.88
C ILE A 142 -16.08 -4.68 0.67
N VAL A 143 -15.42 -3.63 1.17
CA VAL A 143 -15.91 -2.25 1.04
C VAL A 143 -15.98 -1.82 -0.42
N ASN A 144 -14.94 -2.12 -1.20
CA ASN A 144 -14.90 -1.79 -2.62
C ASN A 144 -16.02 -2.51 -3.39
N LYS A 145 -16.16 -3.83 -3.19
CA LYS A 145 -17.20 -4.63 -3.85
C LYS A 145 -18.61 -4.16 -3.50
N LYS A 146 -18.85 -3.79 -2.23
CA LYS A 146 -20.14 -3.24 -1.80
C LYS A 146 -20.48 -1.95 -2.55
N LYS A 147 -19.49 -1.07 -2.76
CA LYS A 147 -19.70 0.19 -3.49
C LYS A 147 -19.90 0.00 -4.98
N GLN A 148 -19.20 -0.94 -5.60
CA GLN A 148 -19.43 -1.29 -7.00
C GLN A 148 -20.86 -1.80 -7.25
N ILE A 149 -21.34 -2.73 -6.42
CA ILE A 149 -22.71 -3.26 -6.52
C ILE A 149 -23.75 -2.16 -6.30
N GLN A 150 -23.48 -1.20 -5.41
CA GLN A 150 -24.39 -0.08 -5.18
C GLN A 150 -24.51 0.80 -6.44
N ILE A 151 -23.38 1.18 -7.04
CA ILE A 151 -23.34 2.04 -8.24
C ILE A 151 -23.99 1.33 -9.43
N GLU A 152 -23.75 0.02 -9.59
CA GLU A 152 -24.36 -0.78 -10.66
C GLU A 152 -25.89 -0.79 -10.56
N LYS A 153 -26.44 -0.94 -9.35
CA LYS A 153 -27.90 -0.88 -9.13
C LYS A 153 -28.49 0.50 -9.39
N GLU A 154 -27.80 1.56 -8.96
CA GLU A 154 -28.24 2.93 -9.22
C GLU A 154 -28.29 3.22 -10.74
N LEU A 155 -27.34 2.68 -11.51
CA LEU A 155 -27.34 2.79 -12.97
C LEU A 155 -28.47 1.99 -13.64
N GLU A 156 -28.77 0.77 -13.15
CA GLU A 156 -29.88 -0.04 -13.66
C GLU A 156 -31.26 0.54 -13.34
N GLU A 157 -31.40 1.29 -12.24
CA GLU A 157 -32.65 1.98 -11.86
C GLU A 157 -32.87 3.28 -12.66
N ASP A 158 -31.81 3.89 -13.18
CA ASP A 158 -31.84 5.12 -13.97
C ASP A 158 -32.01 4.88 -15.49
N GLU A 159 -31.85 3.63 -15.98
CA GLU A 159 -32.10 3.19 -17.38
C GLU A 159 -33.55 2.77 -17.64
#